data_AF-A0A3D5FW56-F1
#
_entry.id   AF-A0A3D5FW56-F1
#
_cell.length_a   1.000
_cell.length_b   1.000
_cell.length_c   1.000
_cell.angle_alpha   90.00
_cell.angle_beta   90.00
_cell.angle_gamma   90.00
#
_symmetry.space_group_name_H-M   'P 1'
#
loop_
_entity.id
_entity.type
_entity.pdbx_description
1 polymer ?
#
loop_
_entity_poly.entity_id
_entity_poly.type
_entity_poly.pdbx_seq_one_letter_code
_entity_poly.pdbx_strand_id
1 'polypeptide(L)'
;LETLGPRKRERLFPYGITGGVTLELWDFIDALSTGRPVEIDVEEGLRSKAVSEAVYESGKCGQVVKVKDVLSGKVNAYQKDVDRMWKL
;
A
#
# COMPACT_ATOMS: atom_id res chain seq x y z
N LEU A 1 -6.96 -21.63 -5.46
CA LEU A 1 -8.24 -21.28 -6.10
C LEU A 1 -9.30 -22.35 -5.89
N GLU A 2 -8.96 -23.63 -6.05
CA GLU A 2 -9.91 -24.75 -5.95
C GLU A 2 -10.52 -24.93 -4.55
N THR A 3 -9.85 -24.45 -3.50
CA THR A 3 -10.36 -24.43 -2.12
C THR A 3 -11.34 -23.29 -1.84
N LEU A 4 -11.50 -22.33 -2.77
CA LEU A 4 -12.44 -21.23 -2.63
C LEU A 4 -13.80 -21.64 -3.21
N GLY A 5 -14.87 -21.44 -2.44
CA GLY A 5 -16.23 -21.58 -2.97
C GLY A 5 -16.48 -20.62 -4.15
N PRO A 6 -17.43 -20.93 -5.06
CA PRO A 6 -17.61 -20.19 -6.31
C PRO A 6 -17.78 -18.67 -6.13
N ARG A 7 -18.57 -18.25 -5.14
CA ARG A 7 -18.78 -16.83 -4.82
C ARG A 7 -17.51 -16.11 -4.38
N LYS A 8 -16.69 -16.76 -3.56
CA LYS A 8 -15.44 -16.17 -3.05
C LYS A 8 -14.38 -16.10 -4.13
N ARG A 9 -14.36 -17.09 -5.03
CA ARG A 9 -13.50 -17.08 -6.22
C ARG A 9 -13.87 -15.93 -7.16
N GLU A 10 -15.16 -15.77 -7.50
CA GLU A 10 -15.59 -14.67 -8.38
C GLU A 10 -15.28 -13.30 -7.79
N ARG A 11 -15.46 -13.14 -6.48
CA ARG A 11 -15.15 -11.87 -5.80
C ARG A 11 -13.66 -11.53 -5.78
N LEU A 12 -12.79 -12.51 -5.54
CA LEU A 12 -11.34 -12.27 -5.37
C LEU A 12 -10.55 -12.41 -6.68
N PHE A 13 -11.08 -13.18 -7.64
CA PHE A 13 -10.45 -13.49 -8.93
C PHE A 13 -11.52 -13.44 -10.04
N PRO A 14 -12.18 -12.28 -10.21
CA PRO A 14 -13.21 -12.09 -11.24
C PRO A 14 -12.65 -12.44 -12.62
N TYR A 15 -13.46 -13.09 -13.45
CA TYR A 15 -13.06 -13.61 -14.77
C TYR A 15 -11.86 -14.56 -14.76
N GLY A 16 -11.46 -15.07 -13.59
CA GLY A 16 -10.26 -15.91 -13.44
C GLY A 16 -8.94 -15.15 -13.51
N ILE A 17 -8.95 -13.82 -13.37
CA ILE A 17 -7.73 -12.99 -13.32
C ILE A 17 -6.91 -13.38 -12.09
N THR A 18 -5.64 -13.73 -12.28
CA THR A 18 -4.70 -14.09 -11.19
C THR A 18 -3.42 -13.25 -11.16
N GLY A 19 -3.16 -12.45 -12.20
CA GLY A 19 -2.04 -11.53 -12.22
C GLY A 19 -2.31 -10.34 -11.30
N GLY A 20 -1.41 -10.08 -10.34
CA GLY A 20 -1.62 -9.04 -9.31
C GLY A 20 -1.90 -7.66 -9.91
N VAL A 21 -1.07 -7.20 -10.85
CA VAL A 21 -1.27 -5.90 -11.52
C VAL A 21 -2.57 -5.85 -12.31
N THR A 22 -2.90 -6.95 -13.02
CA THR A 22 -4.16 -7.02 -13.78
C THR A 22 -5.37 -6.98 -12.87
N LEU A 23 -5.29 -7.64 -11.70
CA LEU A 23 -6.36 -7.64 -10.71
C LEU A 23 -6.55 -6.26 -10.08
N GLU A 24 -5.45 -5.57 -9.75
CA GLU A 24 -5.47 -4.19 -9.23
C GLU A 24 -6.10 -3.21 -10.24
N LEU A 25 -5.67 -3.28 -11.51
CA LEU A 25 -6.24 -2.43 -12.57
C LEU A 25 -7.73 -2.72 -12.78
N TRP A 26 -8.14 -3.99 -12.66
CA TRP A 26 -9.54 -4.33 -12.76
C TRP A 26 -10.35 -3.80 -11.57
N ASP A 27 -9.87 -3.97 -10.33
CA ASP A 27 -10.51 -3.41 -9.14
C ASP A 27 -10.75 -1.90 -9.31
N PHE A 28 -9.75 -1.18 -9.81
CA PHE A 28 -9.85 0.25 -10.06
C PHE A 28 -10.93 0.60 -11.11
N ILE A 29 -10.97 -0.10 -12.24
CA ILE A 29 -11.97 0.15 -13.30
C ILE A 29 -13.38 -0.18 -12.79
N ASP A 30 -13.54 -1.29 -12.07
CA ASP A 30 -14.82 -1.72 -11.51
C ASP A 30 -15.32 -0.73 -10.44
N ALA A 31 -14.43 -0.27 -9.56
CA ALA A 31 -14.72 0.73 -8.55
C ALA A 31 -15.25 2.04 -9.17
N LEU A 32 -14.58 2.53 -10.21
CA LEU A 32 -15.02 3.71 -10.96
C LEU A 32 -16.37 3.49 -11.67
N SER A 33 -16.55 2.33 -12.29
CA SER A 33 -17.74 2.02 -13.08
C SER A 33 -19.00 1.84 -12.24
N THR A 34 -18.84 1.35 -11.00
CA THR A 34 -19.95 1.04 -10.09
C THR A 34 -20.13 2.05 -8.96
N GLY A 35 -19.15 2.95 -8.76
CA GLY A 35 -19.13 3.91 -7.67
C GLY A 35 -18.85 3.29 -6.29
N ARG A 36 -18.37 2.04 -6.23
CA ARG A 36 -17.91 1.44 -4.97
C ARG A 36 -16.50 1.94 -4.60
N PRO A 37 -16.09 1.83 -3.33
CA PRO A 37 -14.69 2.02 -2.95
C PRO A 37 -13.76 1.01 -3.64
N VAL A 38 -12.53 1.44 -3.91
CA VAL A 38 -11.41 0.56 -4.28
C VAL A 38 -11.03 -0.35 -3.10
N GLU A 39 -10.38 -1.47 -3.39
CA GLU A 39 -9.91 -2.40 -2.35
C GLU A 39 -8.86 -1.77 -1.44
N ILE A 40 -7.93 -1.00 -2.01
CA ILE A 40 -6.88 -0.27 -1.27
C ILE A 40 -7.07 1.21 -1.55
N ASP A 41 -7.54 1.94 -0.54
CA ASP A 41 -7.67 3.39 -0.64
C ASP A 41 -6.35 4.11 -0.32
N VAL A 42 -6.39 5.44 -0.41
CA VAL A 42 -5.22 6.30 -0.18
C VAL A 42 -4.69 6.15 1.25
N GLU A 43 -5.56 5.98 2.23
CA GLU A 43 -5.16 5.91 3.64
C GLU A 43 -4.51 4.56 3.94
N GLU A 44 -5.10 3.46 3.48
CA GLU A 44 -4.54 2.11 3.64
C GLU A 44 -3.22 1.96 2.87
N GLY A 45 -3.15 2.49 1.65
CA GLY A 45 -1.92 2.52 0.86
C GLY A 45 -0.80 3.32 1.56
N LEU A 46 -1.13 4.49 2.10
CA LEU A 46 -0.18 5.33 2.84
C LEU A 46 0.33 4.63 4.11
N ARG A 47 -0.57 4.03 4.90
CA ARG A 47 -0.21 3.28 6.12
C ARG A 47 0.67 2.07 5.81
N SER A 48 0.34 1.33 4.76
CA SER A 48 1.14 0.20 4.29
C SER A 48 2.56 0.63 3.92
N LYS A 49 2.70 1.73 3.17
CA LYS A 49 4.01 2.29 2.82
C LYS A 49 4.81 2.77 4.03
N ALA A 50 4.14 3.38 5.01
CA ALA A 50 4.79 3.89 6.21
C ALA A 50 5.42 2.80 7.08
N VAL A 51 4.95 1.55 6.99
CA VAL A 51 5.61 0.42 7.67
C VAL A 51 6.99 0.17 7.10
N SER A 52 7.12 0.12 5.77
CA SER A 52 8.42 -0.04 5.11
C SER A 52 9.36 1.12 5.43
N GLU A 53 8.86 2.35 5.40
CA GLU A 53 9.67 3.51 5.74
C GLU A 53 10.10 3.51 7.21
N ALA A 54 9.27 3.06 8.14
CA ALA A 54 9.67 2.94 9.55
C ALA A 54 10.89 2.02 9.75
N VAL A 55 11.06 1.00 8.90
CA VAL A 55 12.25 0.13 8.92
C VAL A 55 13.49 0.90 8.49
N TYR A 56 13.41 1.66 7.40
CA TYR A 56 14.53 2.47 6.91
C TYR A 56 14.89 3.59 7.89
N GLU A 57 13.88 4.25 8.43
CA GLU A 57 14.03 5.27 9.47
C GLU A 57 14.74 4.70 10.70
N SER A 58 14.26 3.56 11.22
CA SER A 58 14.86 2.89 12.38
C SER A 58 16.33 2.51 12.12
N GLY A 59 16.62 1.96 10.95
CA GLY A 59 17.98 1.62 10.54
C GLY A 59 18.89 2.85 10.45
N LYS A 60 18.39 3.98 9.96
CA LYS A 60 19.15 5.23 9.82
C LYS A 60 19.38 5.93 11.16
N CYS A 61 18.36 6.02 12.00
CA CYS A 61 18.43 6.77 13.27
C CYS A 61 18.90 5.94 14.47
N GLY A 62 19.06 4.61 14.31
CA GLY A 62 19.58 3.73 15.34
C GLY A 62 18.68 3.58 16.57
N GLN A 63 17.37 3.76 16.40
CA GLN A 63 16.37 3.66 17.48
C GLN A 63 15.07 3.06 16.98
N VAL A 64 14.24 2.58 17.91
CA VAL A 64 12.89 2.09 17.61
C VAL A 64 12.01 3.24 17.11
N VAL A 65 11.40 3.07 15.94
CA VAL A 65 10.53 4.07 15.30
C VAL A 65 9.09 3.59 15.33
N LYS A 66 8.17 4.48 15.76
CA LYS A 66 6.73 4.23 15.66
C LYS A 66 6.26 4.59 14.26
N VAL A 67 5.48 3.73 13.60
CA VAL A 67 4.92 3.99 12.26
C VAL A 67 4.16 5.33 12.20
N LYS A 68 3.43 5.68 13.26
CA LYS A 68 2.73 6.98 13.36
C LYS A 68 3.66 8.20 13.34
N ASP A 69 4.89 8.05 13.83
CA ASP A 69 5.88 9.13 13.84
C ASP A 69 6.48 9.32 12.43
N VAL A 70 6.48 8.28 11.59
CA VAL A 70 6.77 8.39 10.15
C VAL A 70 5.61 9.03 9.40
N LEU A 71 4.37 8.57 9.62
CA LEU A 71 3.16 9.12 8.98
C LEU A 71 2.97 10.62 9.23
N SER A 72 3.33 11.09 10.43
CA SER A 72 3.27 12.51 10.80
C SER A 72 4.48 13.33 10.35
N GLY A 73 5.50 12.71 9.75
CA GLY A 73 6.75 13.35 9.37
C GLY A 73 7.67 13.73 10.54
N LYS A 74 7.33 13.32 11.76
CA LYS A 74 8.13 13.57 12.97
C LYS A 74 9.49 12.86 12.91
N VAL A 75 9.53 11.66 12.35
CA VAL A 75 10.76 10.92 12.06
C VAL A 75 10.97 10.90 10.55
N ASN A 76 12.10 11.42 10.11
CA ASN A 76 12.47 11.58 8.70
C ASN A 76 14.00 11.52 8.48
N ALA A 77 14.73 10.77 9.31
CA ALA A 77 16.17 10.64 9.20
C ALA A 77 16.61 10.00 7.87
N TYR A 78 15.91 8.96 7.41
CA TYR A 78 16.15 8.35 6.10
C TYR A 78 15.60 9.25 4.99
N GLN A 79 14.35 9.71 5.12
CA GLN A 79 13.70 10.57 4.13
C GLN A 79 14.49 11.86 3.84
N LYS A 80 15.14 12.46 4.85
CA LYS A 80 16.00 13.66 4.69
C LYS A 80 17.14 13.48 3.69
N ASP A 81 17.70 12.27 3.57
CA ASP A 81 18.76 12.01 2.59
C ASP A 81 18.18 11.92 1.17
N VAL A 82 16.98 11.35 1.04
CA VAL A 82 16.21 11.32 -0.22
C VAL A 82 15.83 12.74 -0.63
N ASP A 83 15.29 13.54 0.27
CA ASP A 83 14.90 14.94 0.02
C ASP A 83 16.09 15.75 -0.48
N ARG A 84 17.26 15.59 0.16
CA ARG A 84 18.50 16.25 -0.26
C ARG A 84 18.96 15.85 -1.66
N MET A 85 18.83 14.58 -2.02
CA MET A 85 19.17 14.09 -3.36
C MET A 85 18.26 14.72 -4.43
N TRP A 86 16.96 14.78 -4.14
CA TRP A 86 15.95 15.29 -5.07
C TRP A 86 15.70 16.80 -4.99
N LYS A 87 16.38 17.49 -4.06
CA LYS A 87 16.25 18.94 -3.80
C LYS A 87 14.81 19.34 -3.42
N LEU A 88 14.19 18.54 -2.55
CA LEU A 88 12.88 18.80 -1.96
C LEU A 88 12.99 19.62 -0.66
#